data_AF-A0A250DQA8-F1
#
_entry.id   AF-A0A250DQA8-F1
#
_cell.length_a   1.000
_cell.length_b   1.000
_cell.length_c   1.000
_cell.angle_alpha   90.00
_cell.angle_beta   90.00
_cell.angle_gamma   90.00
#
_symmetry.space_group_name_H-M   'P 1'
#
loop_
_entity.id
_entity.type
_entity.pdbx_description
1 polymer ?
#
loop_
_entity_poly.entity_id
_entity_poly.type
_entity_poly.pdbx_seq_one_letter_code
_entity_poly.pdbx_strand_id
1 'polypeptide(L)'
;MDNISAYRLWYEALQRSDRKKWSKRTREYLAFADGLEFDQWWEQVKEYFLPPEPFTVVPVDDEHQANEWWGEYGYDPSVKLLYVNLYTPSSILIRDFGRLVRSLAKNKAGRPAIDQTLVDLPLARPPNVPLIEKMLRCYDLWLENQRRPHAARRKLYEIGVLAKISPGYIVEDVNDHTREAAAKRELMSITASRMIKRAKTMIQNVEKGQFPVY
;
A
#
# COMPACT_ATOMS: atom_id res chain seq x y z
N MET A 1 -34.61 -33.92 8.22
CA MET A 1 -35.64 -33.96 7.17
C MET A 1 -35.05 -33.25 5.97
N ASP A 2 -35.06 -33.89 4.81
CA ASP A 2 -34.49 -33.30 3.60
C ASP A 2 -35.36 -32.10 3.19
N ASN A 3 -34.80 -30.88 3.18
CA ASN A 3 -35.56 -29.64 2.97
C ASN A 3 -36.33 -29.66 1.63
N ILE A 4 -35.87 -30.47 0.67
CA ILE A 4 -36.50 -30.72 -0.63
C ILE A 4 -37.95 -31.21 -0.48
N SER A 5 -38.24 -32.05 0.52
CA SER A 5 -39.60 -32.57 0.76
C SER A 5 -40.60 -31.48 1.12
N ALA A 6 -40.19 -30.46 1.87
CA ALA A 6 -41.03 -29.31 2.20
C ALA A 6 -41.31 -28.43 0.97
N TYR A 7 -40.32 -28.25 0.10
CA TYR A 7 -40.49 -27.49 -1.14
C TYR A 7 -41.36 -28.22 -2.17
N ARG A 8 -41.37 -29.55 -2.18
CA ARG A 8 -42.29 -30.34 -3.00
C ARG A 8 -43.74 -30.13 -2.58
N LEU A 9 -44.02 -30.09 -1.28
CA LEU A 9 -45.36 -29.74 -0.77
C LEU A 9 -45.73 -28.28 -1.09
N TRP A 10 -44.77 -27.36 -1.05
CA TRP A 10 -44.96 -25.97 -1.43
C TRP A 10 -45.33 -25.83 -2.91
N TYR A 11 -44.62 -26.54 -3.79
CA TYR A 11 -44.93 -26.63 -5.22
C TYR A 11 -46.34 -27.18 -5.48
N GLU A 12 -46.71 -28.27 -4.82
CA GLU A 12 -48.05 -28.83 -4.94
C GLU A 12 -49.16 -27.85 -4.47
N ALA A 13 -48.90 -27.12 -3.38
CA ALA A 13 -49.82 -26.09 -2.91
C ALA A 13 -49.95 -24.95 -3.93
N LEU A 14 -48.85 -24.57 -4.58
CA LEU A 14 -48.84 -23.57 -5.64
C LEU A 14 -49.72 -24.02 -6.83
N GLN A 15 -49.56 -25.27 -7.29
CA GLN A 15 -50.35 -25.83 -8.41
C GLN A 15 -51.85 -25.85 -8.16
N ARG A 16 -52.28 -26.04 -6.90
CA ARG A 16 -53.70 -26.08 -6.51
C ARG A 16 -54.29 -24.70 -6.20
N SER A 17 -53.46 -23.65 -6.15
CA SER A 17 -53.89 -22.32 -5.73
C SER A 17 -54.41 -21.44 -6.89
N ASP A 18 -55.29 -20.49 -6.57
CA ASP A 18 -55.82 -19.53 -7.54
C ASP A 18 -54.80 -18.44 -7.87
N ARG A 19 -54.30 -18.43 -9.12
CA ARG A 19 -53.27 -17.49 -9.61
C ARG A 19 -53.70 -16.03 -9.59
N LYS A 20 -55.00 -15.75 -9.68
CA LYS A 20 -55.50 -14.37 -9.60
C LYS A 20 -55.26 -13.80 -8.20
N LYS A 21 -55.18 -14.67 -7.19
CA LYS A 21 -54.91 -14.31 -5.79
C LYS A 21 -53.42 -14.34 -5.43
N TRP A 22 -52.53 -14.72 -6.35
CA TRP A 22 -51.10 -14.68 -6.08
C TRP A 22 -50.63 -13.26 -5.82
N SER A 23 -49.70 -13.14 -4.87
CA SER A 23 -48.97 -11.90 -4.64
C SER A 23 -48.19 -11.53 -5.90
N LYS A 24 -47.90 -10.22 -6.06
CA LYS A 24 -47.06 -9.72 -7.16
C LYS A 24 -45.73 -10.48 -7.24
N ARG A 25 -45.06 -10.65 -6.08
CA ARG A 25 -43.78 -11.37 -5.95
C ARG A 25 -43.88 -12.84 -6.39
N THR A 26 -44.90 -13.56 -5.95
CA THR A 26 -45.13 -14.96 -6.34
C THR A 26 -45.36 -15.08 -7.84
N ARG A 27 -46.13 -14.16 -8.43
CA ARG A 27 -46.40 -14.17 -9.87
C ARG A 27 -45.15 -13.86 -10.70
N GLU A 28 -44.37 -12.87 -10.30
CA GLU A 28 -43.14 -12.49 -11.00
C GLU A 28 -42.09 -13.60 -10.98
N TYR A 29 -41.84 -14.21 -9.81
CA TYR A 29 -40.75 -15.17 -9.67
C TYR A 29 -41.11 -16.61 -10.01
N LEU A 30 -42.40 -16.97 -10.06
CA LEU A 30 -42.76 -18.39 -10.13
C LEU A 30 -43.77 -18.73 -11.24
N ALA A 31 -44.41 -17.75 -11.87
CA ALA A 31 -45.39 -18.03 -12.94
C ALA A 31 -44.74 -18.50 -14.25
N PHE A 32 -43.46 -18.24 -14.47
CA PHE A 32 -42.76 -18.63 -15.69
C PHE A 32 -42.43 -20.14 -15.74
N ALA A 33 -42.36 -20.79 -14.57
CA ALA A 33 -42.06 -22.21 -14.41
C ALA A 33 -43.34 -23.06 -14.35
N ASP A 34 -44.44 -22.52 -14.84
CA ASP A 34 -45.74 -23.16 -14.76
C ASP A 34 -45.88 -24.36 -15.71
N GLY A 35 -46.61 -25.39 -15.26
CA GLY A 35 -46.79 -26.64 -16.00
C GLY A 35 -45.56 -27.55 -16.07
N LEU A 36 -44.45 -27.17 -15.43
CA LEU A 36 -43.25 -28.00 -15.32
C LEU A 36 -43.42 -29.07 -14.24
N GLU A 37 -42.78 -30.22 -14.40
CA GLU A 37 -42.66 -31.20 -13.31
C GLU A 37 -41.79 -30.64 -12.17
N PHE A 38 -41.98 -31.12 -10.94
CA PHE A 38 -41.31 -30.56 -9.75
C PHE A 38 -39.79 -30.40 -9.93
N ASP A 39 -39.10 -31.39 -10.49
CA ASP A 39 -37.64 -31.34 -10.62
C ASP A 39 -37.21 -30.24 -11.61
N GLN A 40 -37.96 -30.04 -12.68
CA GLN A 40 -37.72 -28.96 -13.66
C GLN A 40 -38.09 -27.60 -13.08
N TRP A 41 -39.21 -27.51 -12.37
CA TRP A 41 -39.62 -26.30 -11.65
C TRP A 41 -38.56 -25.90 -10.62
N TRP A 42 -38.10 -26.86 -9.81
CA TRP A 42 -37.14 -26.63 -8.74
C TRP A 42 -35.81 -26.10 -9.26
N GLU A 43 -35.27 -26.68 -10.33
CA GLU A 43 -34.03 -26.18 -10.94
C GLU A 43 -34.10 -24.72 -11.39
N GLN A 44 -35.30 -24.25 -11.78
CA GLN A 44 -35.51 -22.88 -12.23
C GLN A 44 -35.69 -21.87 -11.09
N VAL A 45 -36.13 -22.32 -9.91
CA VAL A 45 -36.56 -21.40 -8.84
C VAL A 45 -35.86 -21.62 -7.50
N LYS A 46 -35.04 -22.67 -7.36
CA LYS A 46 -34.40 -23.05 -6.08
C LYS A 46 -33.62 -21.91 -5.43
N GLU A 47 -33.03 -21.00 -6.22
CA GLU A 47 -32.30 -19.83 -5.72
C GLU A 47 -33.17 -18.86 -4.92
N TYR A 48 -34.49 -18.83 -5.15
CA TYR A 48 -35.42 -18.02 -4.37
C TYR A 48 -35.81 -18.65 -3.03
N PHE A 49 -35.59 -19.95 -2.87
CA PHE A 49 -35.98 -20.74 -1.70
C PHE A 49 -34.79 -21.14 -0.82
N LEU A 50 -33.61 -21.25 -1.41
CA LEU A 50 -32.37 -21.55 -0.72
C LEU A 50 -31.73 -20.24 -0.24
N PRO A 51 -31.09 -20.25 0.94
CA PRO A 51 -30.26 -19.12 1.31
C PRO A 51 -29.18 -18.92 0.24
N PRO A 52 -28.80 -17.67 -0.07
CA PRO A 52 -27.65 -17.44 -0.93
C PRO A 52 -26.43 -18.16 -0.35
N GLU A 53 -25.53 -18.61 -1.23
CA GLU A 53 -24.30 -19.23 -0.76
C GLU A 53 -23.60 -18.29 0.24
N PRO A 54 -23.11 -18.81 1.38
CA PRO A 54 -22.51 -17.97 2.40
C PRO A 54 -21.23 -17.33 1.84
N PHE A 55 -21.30 -16.03 1.60
CA PHE A 55 -20.15 -15.20 1.27
C PHE A 55 -19.85 -14.24 2.44
N THR A 56 -18.58 -13.89 2.60
CA THR A 56 -18.12 -12.96 3.65
C THR A 56 -17.71 -11.62 3.04
N VAL A 57 -16.72 -11.63 2.15
CA VAL A 57 -16.27 -10.46 1.37
C VAL A 57 -15.91 -10.93 -0.03
N VAL A 58 -16.52 -10.33 -1.06
CA VAL A 58 -16.26 -10.67 -2.47
C VAL A 58 -15.98 -9.38 -3.24
N PRO A 59 -14.89 -9.33 -4.05
CA PRO A 59 -14.69 -8.21 -4.97
C PRO A 59 -15.77 -8.23 -6.05
N VAL A 60 -16.31 -7.06 -6.38
CA VAL A 60 -17.18 -6.93 -7.55
C VAL A 60 -16.30 -6.79 -8.77
N ASP A 61 -16.22 -7.86 -9.56
CA ASP A 61 -15.44 -7.91 -10.79
C ASP A 61 -16.28 -7.52 -12.03
N ASP A 62 -17.60 -7.38 -11.89
CA ASP A 62 -18.47 -6.93 -12.97
C ASP A 62 -18.40 -5.40 -13.13
N GLU A 63 -17.66 -5.01 -14.17
CA GLU A 63 -17.37 -3.64 -14.57
C GLU A 63 -18.64 -2.84 -14.87
N HIS A 64 -19.71 -3.48 -15.36
CA HIS A 64 -20.93 -2.77 -15.74
C HIS A 64 -21.76 -2.32 -14.53
N GLN A 65 -21.80 -3.14 -13.47
CA GLN A 65 -22.53 -2.84 -12.24
C GLN A 65 -21.73 -1.90 -11.31
N ALA A 66 -20.41 -2.02 -11.32
CA ALA A 66 -19.53 -1.08 -10.63
C ALA A 66 -19.63 0.34 -11.23
N ASN A 67 -19.67 0.45 -12.56
CA ASN A 67 -19.72 1.75 -13.26
C ASN A 67 -21.05 2.53 -13.03
N GLU A 68 -22.17 1.86 -12.79
CA GLU A 68 -23.44 2.54 -12.44
C GLU A 68 -23.37 3.26 -11.09
N TRP A 69 -22.58 2.75 -10.15
CA TRP A 69 -22.40 3.34 -8.81
C TRP A 69 -21.25 4.37 -8.78
N TRP A 70 -20.38 4.38 -9.80
CA TRP A 70 -19.05 5.01 -9.76
C TRP A 70 -18.80 6.05 -10.87
N GLY A 71 -19.84 6.46 -11.60
CA GLY A 71 -19.72 7.31 -12.80
C GLY A 71 -18.96 8.64 -12.64
N GLU A 72 -18.76 9.16 -11.42
CA GLU A 72 -18.09 10.44 -11.17
C GLU A 72 -16.56 10.36 -10.97
N TYR A 73 -16.01 9.21 -10.59
CA TYR A 73 -14.61 9.11 -10.15
C TYR A 73 -13.63 8.56 -11.20
N GLY A 74 -14.13 8.13 -12.37
CA GLY A 74 -13.30 7.52 -13.40
C GLY A 74 -12.72 6.16 -12.99
N TYR A 75 -12.22 5.41 -13.97
CA TYR A 75 -11.61 4.11 -13.74
C TYR A 75 -10.24 4.27 -13.04
N ASP A 76 -10.24 4.26 -11.70
CA ASP A 76 -9.01 4.17 -10.91
C ASP A 76 -8.73 2.70 -10.53
N PRO A 77 -7.69 2.05 -11.12
CA PRO A 77 -7.34 0.67 -10.82
C PRO A 77 -6.85 0.45 -9.38
N SER A 78 -6.62 1.52 -8.61
CA SER A 78 -6.25 1.47 -7.20
C SER A 78 -7.45 1.33 -6.24
N VAL A 79 -8.68 1.45 -6.75
CA VAL A 79 -9.90 1.35 -5.94
C VAL A 79 -10.74 0.13 -6.35
N LYS A 80 -11.35 -0.55 -5.37
CA LYS A 80 -12.19 -1.74 -5.59
C LYS A 80 -13.48 -1.67 -4.79
N LEU A 81 -14.60 -2.03 -5.43
CA LEU A 81 -15.90 -2.17 -4.78
C LEU A 81 -16.00 -3.57 -4.15
N LEU A 82 -16.46 -3.62 -2.91
CA LEU A 82 -16.55 -4.85 -2.12
C LEU A 82 -17.99 -5.11 -1.70
N TYR A 83 -18.47 -6.32 -1.93
CA TYR A 83 -19.74 -6.79 -1.40
C TYR A 83 -19.50 -7.50 -0.06
N VAL A 84 -20.15 -7.01 1.01
CA VAL A 84 -19.90 -7.44 2.39
C VAL A 84 -21.19 -7.94 3.03
N ASN A 85 -21.17 -9.17 3.54
CA ASN A 85 -22.30 -9.72 4.27
C ASN A 85 -22.24 -9.33 5.76
N LEU A 86 -22.99 -8.30 6.15
CA LEU A 86 -23.01 -7.78 7.53
C LEU A 86 -23.63 -8.73 8.56
N TYR A 87 -24.28 -9.82 8.14
CA TYR A 87 -24.74 -10.86 9.06
C TYR A 87 -23.60 -11.78 9.53
N THR A 88 -22.43 -11.69 8.89
CA THR A 88 -21.23 -12.42 9.30
C THR A 88 -20.66 -11.82 10.60
N PRO A 89 -20.21 -12.63 11.56
CA PRO A 89 -19.53 -12.14 12.75
C PRO A 89 -18.36 -11.21 12.41
N SER A 90 -18.23 -10.11 13.15
CA SER A 90 -17.22 -9.06 12.91
C SER A 90 -15.78 -9.59 12.87
N SER A 91 -15.46 -10.59 13.70
CA SER A 91 -14.14 -11.23 13.71
C SER A 91 -13.80 -11.94 12.39
N ILE A 92 -14.80 -12.55 11.74
CA ILE A 92 -14.65 -13.23 10.45
C ILE A 92 -14.52 -12.17 9.34
N LEU A 93 -15.33 -11.11 9.39
CA LEU A 93 -15.25 -9.99 8.44
C LEU A 93 -13.86 -9.35 8.46
N ILE A 94 -13.32 -9.01 9.64
CA ILE A 94 -11.98 -8.41 9.77
C ILE A 94 -10.90 -9.33 9.21
N ARG A 95 -10.97 -10.63 9.53
CA ARG A 95 -10.01 -11.64 9.04
C ARG A 95 -10.02 -11.75 7.52
N ASP A 96 -11.21 -11.89 6.93
CA ASP A 96 -11.37 -12.15 5.50
C ASP A 96 -11.11 -10.87 4.68
N PHE A 97 -11.55 -9.71 5.18
CA PHE A 97 -11.18 -8.41 4.61
C PHE A 97 -9.65 -8.21 4.61
N GLY A 98 -8.97 -8.52 5.72
CA GLY A 98 -7.51 -8.44 5.78
C GLY A 98 -6.81 -9.40 4.81
N ARG A 99 -7.38 -10.59 4.55
CA ARG A 99 -6.86 -11.51 3.51
C ARG A 99 -7.06 -10.92 2.11
N LEU A 100 -8.25 -10.40 1.82
CA LEU A 100 -8.57 -9.81 0.53
C LEU A 100 -7.70 -8.59 0.23
N VAL A 101 -7.54 -7.68 1.20
CA VAL A 101 -6.64 -6.53 1.06
C VAL A 101 -5.21 -6.98 0.78
N ARG A 102 -4.71 -8.02 1.46
CA ARG A 102 -3.36 -8.56 1.20
C ARG A 102 -3.23 -9.20 -0.18
N SER A 103 -4.27 -9.86 -0.70
CA SER A 103 -4.23 -10.43 -2.05
C SER A 103 -4.33 -9.38 -3.14
N LEU A 104 -5.08 -8.30 -2.90
CA LEU A 104 -5.24 -7.18 -3.84
C LEU A 104 -4.04 -6.22 -3.80
N ALA A 105 -3.46 -5.99 -2.62
CA ALA A 105 -2.29 -5.15 -2.45
C ALA A 105 -1.06 -5.85 -3.04
N LYS A 106 -0.76 -5.55 -4.31
CA LYS A 106 0.47 -5.98 -5.01
C LYS A 106 1.77 -5.43 -4.40
N ASN A 107 1.68 -4.68 -3.30
CA ASN A 107 2.84 -4.08 -2.63
C ASN A 107 3.63 -5.19 -1.92
N LYS A 108 4.71 -5.64 -2.56
CA LYS A 108 5.78 -6.41 -1.89
C LYS A 108 6.11 -5.69 -0.60
N ALA A 109 6.26 -6.45 0.50
CA ALA A 109 6.64 -5.94 1.82
C ALA A 109 7.93 -5.10 1.72
N GLY A 110 7.75 -3.81 1.48
CA GLY A 110 8.77 -2.79 1.51
C GLY A 110 8.71 -2.07 2.84
N ARG A 111 9.73 -1.26 3.10
CA ARG A 111 9.77 -0.34 4.24
C ARG A 111 8.43 0.43 4.29
N PRO A 112 7.74 0.52 5.44
CA PRO A 112 6.43 1.14 5.53
C PRO A 112 6.47 2.52 4.87
N ALA A 113 5.54 2.75 3.94
CA ALA A 113 5.34 4.07 3.36
C ALA A 113 4.94 5.00 4.52
N ILE A 114 5.61 6.16 4.60
CA ILE A 114 5.18 7.20 5.52
C ILE A 114 3.83 7.69 4.98
N ASP A 115 2.80 7.69 5.81
CA ASP A 115 1.53 8.33 5.46
C ASP A 115 1.79 9.84 5.30
N GLN A 116 1.73 10.28 4.05
CA GLN A 116 1.94 11.66 3.63
C GLN A 116 0.70 12.18 2.91
N THR A 117 -0.45 11.56 3.19
CA THR A 117 -1.71 12.04 2.65
C THR A 117 -1.95 13.46 3.18
N LEU A 118 -2.24 14.40 2.28
CA LEU A 118 -2.57 15.82 2.59
C LEU A 118 -1.39 16.72 3.02
N VAL A 119 -0.13 16.38 2.73
CA VAL A 119 1.00 17.32 2.95
C VAL A 119 1.42 18.01 1.66
N ASP A 120 1.65 19.33 1.71
CA ASP A 120 2.09 20.11 0.54
C ASP A 120 3.50 19.75 0.08
N LEU A 121 4.34 19.24 0.99
CA LEU A 121 5.74 18.86 0.73
C LEU A 121 6.02 17.44 1.23
N PRO A 122 5.65 16.41 0.44
CA PRO A 122 5.86 15.01 0.81
C PRO A 122 7.35 14.64 0.84
N LEU A 123 7.74 13.72 1.73
CA LEU A 123 9.07 13.12 1.72
C LEU A 123 9.13 12.03 0.64
N ALA A 124 10.05 12.16 -0.31
CA ALA A 124 10.28 11.19 -1.38
C ALA A 124 10.60 9.77 -0.87
N ARG A 125 11.13 9.64 0.36
CA ARG A 125 11.39 8.36 1.05
C ARG A 125 11.62 8.57 2.54
N PRO A 126 11.55 7.52 3.39
CA PRO A 126 11.88 7.63 4.81
C PRO A 126 13.31 8.15 5.04
N PRO A 127 13.48 9.28 5.76
CA PRO A 127 14.79 9.90 5.95
C PRO A 127 15.67 9.09 6.89
N ASN A 128 16.97 9.00 6.56
CA ASN A 128 17.99 8.55 7.50
C ASN A 128 18.60 9.79 8.17
N VAL A 129 17.97 10.24 9.26
CA VAL A 129 18.32 11.48 9.96
C VAL A 129 19.81 11.55 10.33
N PRO A 130 20.42 10.52 10.98
CA PRO A 130 21.84 10.57 11.33
C PRO A 130 22.77 10.73 10.11
N LEU A 131 22.42 10.14 8.96
CA LEU A 131 23.18 10.29 7.74
C LEU A 131 23.03 11.70 7.17
N ILE A 132 21.81 12.24 7.15
CA ILE A 132 21.50 13.59 6.66
C ILE A 132 22.26 14.65 7.48
N GLU A 133 22.25 14.53 8.80
CA GLU A 133 23.02 15.41 9.69
C GLU A 133 24.52 15.39 9.38
N LYS A 134 25.09 14.20 9.16
CA LYS A 134 26.50 14.07 8.77
C LYS A 134 26.78 14.71 7.41
N MET A 135 25.89 14.51 6.43
CA MET A 135 26.02 15.12 5.09
C MET A 135 26.01 16.64 5.17
N LEU A 136 25.02 17.21 5.88
CA LEU A 136 24.91 18.66 6.07
C LEU A 136 26.12 19.23 6.82
N ARG A 137 26.54 18.57 7.91
CA ARG A 137 27.72 18.99 8.67
C ARG A 137 29.01 18.97 7.83
N CYS A 138 29.20 17.96 6.98
CA CYS A 138 30.33 17.93 6.03
C CYS A 138 30.27 19.10 5.05
N TYR A 139 29.06 19.42 4.55
CA TYR A 139 28.84 20.52 3.62
C TYR A 139 29.14 21.88 4.26
N ASP A 140 28.65 22.12 5.49
CA ASP A 140 28.89 23.37 6.22
C ASP A 140 30.39 23.59 6.48
N LEU A 141 31.08 22.57 6.99
CA LEU A 141 32.53 22.62 7.21
C LEU A 141 33.31 22.82 5.89
N TRP A 142 32.86 22.22 4.79
CA TRP A 142 33.45 22.44 3.49
C TRP A 142 33.24 23.88 3.01
N LEU A 143 32.04 24.43 3.18
CA LEU A 143 31.70 25.80 2.79
C LEU A 143 32.50 26.83 3.60
N GLU A 144 32.59 26.65 4.91
CA GLU A 144 33.48 27.44 5.78
C GLU A 144 34.94 27.34 5.34
N ASN A 145 35.39 26.14 4.95
CA ASN A 145 36.76 25.93 4.48
C ASN A 145 37.05 26.65 3.16
N GLN A 146 36.06 26.76 2.25
CA GLN A 146 36.24 27.49 0.98
C GLN A 146 36.48 28.99 1.20
N ARG A 147 35.93 29.57 2.27
CA ARG A 147 36.10 30.98 2.64
C ARG A 147 37.50 31.30 3.19
N ARG A 148 38.29 30.28 3.54
CA ARG A 148 39.66 30.46 4.06
C ARG A 148 40.66 30.72 2.93
N PRO A 149 41.73 31.49 3.18
CA PRO A 149 42.87 31.60 2.26
C PRO A 149 43.40 30.21 1.90
N HIS A 150 43.88 30.03 0.67
CA HIS A 150 44.28 28.71 0.15
C HIS A 150 45.25 27.96 1.09
N ALA A 151 46.24 28.67 1.65
CA ALA A 151 47.22 28.11 2.58
C ALA A 151 46.62 27.64 3.92
N ALA A 152 45.48 28.19 4.33
CA ALA A 152 44.78 27.86 5.58
C ALA A 152 43.60 26.90 5.37
N ARG A 153 43.42 26.37 4.15
CA ARG A 153 42.37 25.41 3.85
C ARG A 153 42.72 24.05 4.44
N ARG A 154 41.76 23.52 5.19
CA ARG A 154 41.77 22.15 5.70
C ARG A 154 41.69 21.13 4.57
N LYS A 155 42.34 19.99 4.75
CA LYS A 155 42.22 18.83 3.87
C LYS A 155 40.86 18.16 4.06
N LEU A 156 40.40 17.42 3.06
CA LEU A 156 39.11 16.69 3.13
C LEU A 156 39.08 15.67 4.28
N TYR A 157 40.21 15.03 4.58
CA TYR A 157 40.38 14.18 5.75
C TYR A 157 39.97 14.90 7.04
N GLU A 158 40.50 16.10 7.27
CA GLU A 158 40.27 16.88 8.48
C GLU A 158 38.80 17.30 8.60
N ILE A 159 38.19 17.66 7.47
CA ILE A 159 36.74 17.92 7.40
C ILE A 159 35.95 16.67 7.81
N GLY A 160 36.35 15.49 7.33
CA GLY A 160 35.70 14.22 7.68
C GLY A 160 35.81 13.86 9.17
N VAL A 161 36.97 14.13 9.78
CA VAL A 161 37.18 13.97 11.23
C VAL A 161 36.28 14.91 12.02
N LEU A 162 36.25 16.20 11.67
CA LEU A 162 35.42 17.22 12.32
C LEU A 162 33.92 16.95 12.19
N ALA A 163 33.51 16.41 11.04
CA ALA A 163 32.13 16.02 10.78
C ALA A 163 31.73 14.70 11.46
N LYS A 164 32.68 13.99 12.09
CA LYS A 164 32.46 12.69 12.76
C LYS A 164 31.80 11.65 11.84
N ILE A 165 32.25 11.57 10.58
CA ILE A 165 31.67 10.66 9.58
C ILE A 165 31.77 9.20 10.03
N SER A 166 32.97 8.77 10.39
CA SER A 166 33.27 7.40 10.82
C SER A 166 34.42 7.41 11.84
N PRO A 167 34.19 6.97 13.08
CA PRO A 167 35.26 6.84 14.07
C PRO A 167 36.39 5.91 13.62
N GLY A 168 36.08 4.87 12.84
CA GLY A 168 37.05 3.84 12.42
C GLY A 168 38.12 4.30 11.42
N TYR A 169 37.98 5.49 10.84
CA TYR A 169 38.96 6.06 9.91
C TYR A 169 39.74 7.24 10.49
N ILE A 170 39.59 7.50 11.79
CA ILE A 170 40.39 8.51 12.50
C ILE A 170 41.78 7.93 12.74
N VAL A 171 42.81 8.69 12.37
CA VAL A 171 44.20 8.42 12.75
C VAL A 171 44.47 9.22 14.01
N GLU A 172 44.83 8.53 15.10
CA GLU A 172 45.06 9.14 16.43
C GLU A 172 46.28 10.05 16.44
N ASP A 173 47.37 9.63 15.76
CA ASP A 173 48.57 10.45 15.58
C ASP A 173 48.63 11.07 14.18
N VAL A 174 48.66 12.40 14.13
CA VAL A 174 48.74 13.17 12.88
C VAL A 174 50.10 13.00 12.19
N ASN A 175 51.15 12.64 12.95
CA ASN A 175 52.50 12.37 12.45
C ASN A 175 52.72 10.90 12.10
N ASP A 176 51.69 10.06 12.23
CA ASP A 176 51.78 8.68 11.78
C ASP A 176 51.88 8.64 10.24
N HIS A 177 53.07 8.26 9.77
CA HIS A 177 53.38 8.12 8.34
C HIS A 177 53.33 6.67 7.87
N THR A 178 52.77 5.75 8.68
CA THR A 178 52.56 4.37 8.25
C THR A 178 51.62 4.31 7.05
N ARG A 179 51.78 3.24 6.26
CA ARG A 179 50.92 2.94 5.12
C ARG A 179 49.44 2.84 5.52
N GLU A 180 49.17 2.34 6.72
CA GLU A 180 47.82 2.21 7.28
C GLU A 180 47.19 3.56 7.59
N ALA A 181 47.93 4.48 8.23
CA ALA A 181 47.47 5.84 8.49
C ALA A 181 47.17 6.60 7.19
N ALA A 182 48.01 6.44 6.16
CA ALA A 182 47.76 7.01 4.84
C ALA A 182 46.46 6.49 4.21
N ALA A 183 46.23 5.16 4.25
CA ALA A 183 45.01 4.54 3.73
C ALA A 183 43.75 5.00 4.48
N LYS A 184 43.80 5.13 5.81
CA LYS A 184 42.68 5.67 6.61
C LYS A 184 42.36 7.13 6.24
N ARG A 185 43.39 7.96 6.06
CA ARG A 185 43.21 9.37 5.64
C ARG A 185 42.58 9.47 4.24
N GLU A 186 43.00 8.60 3.32
CA GLU A 186 42.44 8.53 1.98
C GLU A 186 40.96 8.12 2.00
N LEU A 187 40.61 7.04 2.69
CA LEU A 187 39.23 6.56 2.83
C LEU A 187 38.31 7.62 3.44
N MET A 188 38.77 8.30 4.49
CA MET A 188 38.02 9.40 5.10
C MET A 188 37.86 10.58 4.13
N SER A 189 38.90 10.92 3.37
CA SER A 189 38.82 11.98 2.34
C SER A 189 37.82 11.64 1.24
N ILE A 190 37.82 10.40 0.75
CA ILE A 190 36.85 9.88 -0.23
C ILE A 190 35.43 9.97 0.35
N THR A 191 35.26 9.54 1.61
CA THR A 191 33.94 9.54 2.25
C THR A 191 33.43 10.95 2.47
N ALA A 192 34.27 11.88 2.95
CA ALA A 192 33.93 13.29 3.10
C ALA A 192 33.52 13.91 1.74
N SER A 193 34.29 13.64 0.68
CA SER A 193 33.96 14.09 -0.68
C SER A 193 32.58 13.59 -1.13
N ARG A 194 32.27 12.30 -0.91
CA ARG A 194 30.95 11.73 -1.22
C ARG A 194 29.82 12.39 -0.41
N MET A 195 30.03 12.63 0.88
CA MET A 195 29.03 13.28 1.74
C MET A 195 28.74 14.71 1.29
N ILE A 196 29.78 15.48 0.94
CA ILE A 196 29.62 16.84 0.41
C ILE A 196 28.85 16.83 -0.92
N LYS A 197 29.18 15.91 -1.84
CA LYS A 197 28.45 15.77 -3.11
C LYS A 197 26.99 15.43 -2.90
N ARG A 198 26.70 14.46 -2.02
CA ARG A 198 25.32 14.08 -1.67
C ARG A 198 24.55 15.22 -1.03
N ALA A 199 25.15 15.97 -0.09
CA ALA A 199 24.53 17.15 0.50
C ALA A 199 24.19 18.20 -0.57
N LYS A 200 25.09 18.48 -1.52
CA LYS A 200 24.81 19.40 -2.64
C LYS A 200 23.61 18.94 -3.46
N THR A 201 23.59 17.67 -3.86
CA THR A 201 22.46 17.08 -4.60
C THR A 201 21.17 17.19 -3.80
N MET A 202 21.22 16.92 -2.50
CA MET A 202 20.07 17.04 -1.60
C MET A 202 19.51 18.46 -1.55
N ILE A 203 20.38 19.44 -1.36
CA ILE A 203 19.99 20.86 -1.30
C ILE A 203 19.33 21.29 -2.62
N GLN A 204 19.92 20.92 -3.76
CA GLN A 204 19.35 21.19 -5.09
C GLN A 204 18.00 20.50 -5.34
N ASN A 205 17.77 19.34 -4.73
CA ASN A 205 16.50 18.62 -4.86
C ASN A 205 15.43 19.20 -3.93
N VAL A 206 15.81 19.73 -2.76
CA VAL A 206 14.89 20.47 -1.88
C VAL A 206 14.33 21.70 -2.61
N GLU A 207 15.14 22.40 -3.41
CA GLU A 207 14.69 23.51 -4.27
C GLU A 207 13.61 23.09 -5.29
N LYS A 208 13.53 21.80 -5.61
CA LYS A 208 12.52 21.19 -6.50
C LYS A 208 11.37 20.51 -5.74
N GLY A 209 11.28 20.69 -4.42
CA GLY A 209 10.29 20.02 -3.58
C GLY A 209 10.55 18.54 -3.33
N GLN A 210 11.79 18.06 -3.54
CA GLN A 210 12.15 16.64 -3.37
C GLN A 210 13.11 16.44 -2.20
N PHE A 211 12.67 15.74 -1.15
CA PHE A 211 13.50 15.43 0.02
C PHE A 211 13.17 14.07 0.64
N PRO A 212 14.14 13.23 1.06
CA PRO A 212 15.59 13.36 0.90
C PRO A 212 16.09 12.60 -0.35
N VAL A 213 16.42 13.32 -1.42
CA VAL A 213 17.00 12.75 -2.65
C VAL A 213 18.44 13.25 -2.81
N TYR A 214 19.42 12.35 -2.77
CA TYR A 214 20.86 12.69 -2.72
C TYR A 214 21.75 11.64 -3.39
#